data_AF-A0A2W6DUK0-F1
#
_entry.id   AF-A0A2W6DUK0-F1
#
_cell.length_a   1.000
_cell.length_b   1.000
_cell.length_c   1.000
_cell.angle_alpha   90.00
_cell.angle_beta   90.00
_cell.angle_gamma   90.00
#
_symmetry.space_group_name_H-M   'P 1'
#
loop_
_entity.id
_entity.type
_entity.pdbx_description
1 polymer ?
#
loop_
_entity_poly.entity_id
_entity_poly.type
_entity_poly.pdbx_seq_one_letter_code
_entity_poly.pdbx_strand_id
1 'polypeptide(L)'
;NWRGPVWFPVNYLLVEAIGRFARFFGEDFVVEHPTGSGVKRTLAEVAADLNDRLISTFRNDSAGRRPVFGDYELFQSDPHWHDQLWFHEYFHGDTGAGLGASHQTGWTGLVAACLLHRPDPVE
;
A
#
# COMPACT_ATOMS: atom_id res chain seq x y z
N ASN A 1 14.04 -4.00 12.08
CA ASN A 1 12.77 -3.71 11.39
C ASN A 1 12.86 -2.67 10.26
N TRP A 2 14.04 -2.21 9.82
CA TRP A 2 14.19 -1.17 8.76
C TRP A 2 15.07 -1.61 7.58
N ARG A 3 15.02 -2.89 7.22
CA ARG A 3 15.87 -3.50 6.17
C ARG A 3 15.06 -4.38 5.21
N GLY A 4 13.88 -3.92 4.80
CA GLY A 4 12.98 -4.72 3.95
C GLY A 4 11.47 -4.51 4.18
N PRO A 5 10.96 -4.40 5.41
CA PRO A 5 9.51 -4.32 5.61
C PRO A 5 8.92 -2.99 5.15
N VAL A 6 7.62 -3.01 4.87
CA VAL A 6 6.83 -1.85 4.47
C VAL A 6 6.34 -1.11 5.71
N TRP A 7 6.61 0.20 5.75
CA TRP A 7 6.14 1.11 6.79
C TRP A 7 5.23 2.16 6.18
N PHE A 8 4.01 2.29 6.70
CA PHE A 8 3.01 3.23 6.19
C PHE A 8 3.48 4.69 6.13
N PRO A 9 4.08 5.29 7.18
CA PRO A 9 4.37 6.72 7.14
C PRO A 9 5.40 7.09 6.06
N VAL A 10 6.44 6.27 5.86
CA VAL A 10 7.45 6.53 4.82
C VAL A 10 6.88 6.30 3.42
N ASN A 11 6.09 5.24 3.22
CA ASN A 11 5.48 4.97 1.92
C ASN A 11 4.40 6.00 1.56
N TYR A 12 3.63 6.46 2.54
CA TYR A 12 2.65 7.53 2.34
C TYR A 12 3.33 8.84 1.90
N LEU A 13 4.40 9.24 2.59
CA LEU A 13 5.17 10.43 2.21
C LEU A 13 5.79 10.30 0.81
N LEU A 14 6.24 9.09 0.44
CA LEU A 14 6.76 8.82 -0.90
C LEU A 14 5.68 8.99 -1.97
N VAL A 15 4.50 8.41 -1.76
CA VAL A 15 3.35 8.56 -2.67
C VAL A 15 2.98 10.03 -2.84
N GLU A 16 2.87 10.78 -1.74
CA GLU A 16 2.57 12.22 -1.77
C GLU A 16 3.63 13.04 -2.53
N ALA A 17 4.91 12.71 -2.33
CA ALA A 17 6.00 13.37 -3.04
C ALA A 17 5.94 13.09 -4.55
N ILE A 18 5.74 11.84 -4.95
CA ILE A 18 5.61 11.45 -6.37
C ILE A 18 4.40 12.15 -6.99
N GLY A 19 3.24 12.17 -6.31
CA GLY A 19 2.05 12.88 -6.78
C GLY A 19 2.27 14.39 -6.95
N ARG A 20 3.07 15.02 -6.08
CA ARG A 20 3.48 16.42 -6.25
C ARG A 20 4.35 16.62 -7.49
N PHE A 21 5.31 15.72 -7.73
CA PHE A 21 6.14 15.79 -8.94
C PHE A 21 5.34 15.50 -10.21
N ALA A 22 4.36 14.60 -10.16
CA ALA A 22 3.47 14.33 -11.27
C ALA A 22 2.74 15.60 -11.73
N ARG A 23 2.21 16.41 -10.80
CA ARG A 23 1.59 17.70 -11.13
C ARG A 23 2.54 18.72 -11.75
N PHE A 24 3.84 18.63 -11.45
CA PHE A 24 4.83 19.55 -12.00
C PHE A 24 5.30 19.11 -13.39
N PHE A 25 5.55 17.82 -13.60
CA PHE A 25 6.09 17.30 -14.85
C PHE A 25 5.03 16.93 -15.89
N GLY A 26 3.78 16.75 -15.48
CA GLY A 26 2.69 16.33 -16.36
C GLY A 26 2.91 14.91 -16.91
N GLU A 27 2.30 14.63 -18.06
CA GLU A 27 2.28 13.30 -18.67
C GLU A 27 3.52 12.98 -19.52
N ASP A 28 4.30 13.99 -19.92
CA ASP A 28 5.47 13.82 -20.79
C ASP A 28 6.64 13.13 -20.09
N PHE A 29 6.71 13.23 -18.76
CA PHE A 29 7.77 12.60 -17.98
C PHE A 29 7.39 11.20 -17.53
N VAL A 30 8.00 10.20 -18.18
CA VAL A 30 7.77 8.79 -17.90
C VAL A 30 9.01 8.09 -17.35
N VAL A 31 8.80 7.21 -16.38
CA VAL A 31 9.82 6.36 -15.78
C VAL A 31 9.47 4.89 -15.98
N GLU A 32 10.45 4.01 -15.85
CA GLU A 32 10.18 2.58 -15.90
C GLU A 32 9.56 2.12 -14.58
N HIS A 33 8.38 1.48 -14.63
CA HIS A 33 7.69 0.99 -13.43
C HIS A 33 6.85 -0.26 -13.73
N PRO A 34 7.09 -1.39 -13.04
CA PRO A 34 8.19 -1.61 -12.09
C PRO A 34 9.57 -1.62 -12.75
N THR A 35 10.63 -1.36 -11.99
CA THR A 35 12.01 -1.45 -12.47
C THR A 35 12.31 -2.82 -13.08
N GLY A 36 12.90 -2.84 -14.27
CA GLY A 36 13.24 -4.06 -15.02
C GLY A 36 12.10 -4.62 -15.89
N SER A 37 10.92 -3.99 -15.90
CA SER A 37 9.77 -4.43 -16.71
C SER A 37 9.80 -3.93 -18.17
N GLY A 38 10.59 -2.90 -18.47
CA GLY A 38 10.54 -2.16 -19.74
C GLY A 38 9.27 -1.32 -19.94
N VAL A 39 8.30 -1.37 -19.01
CA VAL A 39 7.04 -0.61 -19.08
C VAL A 39 7.27 0.81 -18.58
N LYS A 40 6.98 1.80 -19.43
CA LYS A 40 7.03 3.22 -19.06
C LYS A 40 5.69 3.67 -18.51
N ARG A 41 5.73 4.42 -17.41
CA ARG A 41 4.57 5.01 -16.74
C ARG A 41 4.84 6.44 -16.33
N THR A 42 3.79 7.27 -16.32
CA THR A 42 3.87 8.62 -15.76
C THR A 42 4.05 8.57 -14.25
N LEU A 43 4.50 9.66 -13.64
CA LEU A 43 4.59 9.73 -12.18
C LEU A 43 3.23 9.60 -11.49
N ALA A 44 2.14 10.05 -12.14
CA ALA A 44 0.78 9.89 -11.61
C ALA A 44 0.40 8.40 -11.51
N GLU A 45 0.66 7.63 -12.57
CA GLU A 45 0.43 6.19 -12.58
C GLU A 45 1.30 5.43 -11.58
N VAL A 46 2.55 5.87 -11.38
CA VAL A 46 3.43 5.29 -10.35
C VAL A 46 2.89 5.57 -8.94
N ALA A 47 2.49 6.81 -8.64
CA ALA A 47 1.90 7.16 -7.35
C ALA A 47 0.62 6.36 -7.08
N ALA A 48 -0.25 6.23 -8.08
CA ALA A 48 -1.49 5.45 -7.99
C ALA A 48 -1.21 3.97 -7.73
N ASP A 49 -0.28 3.36 -8.46
CA ASP A 49 0.10 1.95 -8.30
C ASP A 49 0.66 1.67 -6.90
N LEU A 50 1.55 2.53 -6.39
CA LEU A 50 2.10 2.40 -5.03
C LEU A 50 1.02 2.58 -3.95
N ASN A 51 0.13 3.55 -4.11
CA ASN A 51 -1.00 3.77 -3.20
C ASN A 51 -1.94 2.56 -3.17
N ASP A 52 -2.24 1.98 -4.33
CA ASP A 52 -3.10 0.81 -4.44
C ASP A 52 -2.46 -0.44 -3.80
N ARG A 53 -1.14 -0.59 -3.86
CA ARG A 53 -0.42 -1.65 -3.14
C ARG A 53 -0.54 -1.50 -1.62
N LEU A 54 -0.41 -0.28 -1.08
CA LEU A 54 -0.62 -0.03 0.35
C LEU A 54 -2.04 -0.43 0.76
N ILE A 55 -3.05 -0.02 -0.02
CA ILE A 55 -4.45 -0.39 0.23
C ILE A 55 -4.65 -1.90 0.12
N SER A 56 -4.04 -2.56 -0.86
CA SER A 56 -4.20 -4.00 -1.10
C SER A 56 -3.74 -4.87 0.07
N THR A 57 -2.84 -4.35 0.92
CA THR A 57 -2.42 -5.02 2.17
C THR A 57 -3.62 -5.40 3.04
N PHE A 58 -4.69 -4.59 2.99
CA PHE A 58 -5.90 -4.78 3.75
C PHE A 58 -7.06 -5.35 2.94
N ARG A 59 -6.92 -5.63 1.64
CA ARG A 59 -8.02 -6.12 0.79
C ARG A 59 -7.94 -7.63 0.62
N ASN A 60 -9.09 -8.23 0.31
CA ASN A 60 -9.14 -9.60 -0.15
C ASN A 60 -8.50 -9.73 -1.53
N ASP A 61 -7.66 -10.73 -1.67
CA ASP A 61 -7.18 -11.22 -2.96
C ASP A 61 -8.23 -12.10 -3.65
N SER A 62 -7.86 -12.69 -4.79
CA SER A 62 -8.75 -13.59 -5.55
C SER A 62 -9.14 -14.87 -4.80
N ALA A 63 -8.38 -15.26 -3.77
CA ALA A 63 -8.66 -16.40 -2.92
C ALA A 63 -9.46 -16.01 -1.65
N GLY A 64 -9.82 -14.72 -1.51
CA GLY A 64 -10.52 -14.21 -0.34
C GLY A 64 -9.60 -14.02 0.88
N ARG A 65 -8.28 -14.01 0.69
CA ARG A 65 -7.31 -13.83 1.78
C ARG A 65 -6.81 -12.39 1.82
N ARG A 66 -6.47 -11.89 3.01
CA ARG A 66 -5.87 -10.55 3.20
C ARG A 66 -4.38 -10.68 3.53
N PRO A 67 -3.49 -9.95 2.85
CA PRO A 67 -2.06 -9.95 3.16
C PRO A 67 -1.77 -9.63 4.63
N VAL A 68 -2.47 -8.65 5.22
CA VAL A 68 -2.25 -8.23 6.63
C VAL A 68 -2.36 -9.38 7.63
N PHE A 69 -3.17 -10.41 7.34
CA PHE A 69 -3.32 -11.56 8.21
C PHE A 69 -2.27 -12.65 8.00
N GLY A 70 -1.42 -12.57 6.97
CA GLY A 70 -0.39 -13.57 6.68
C GLY A 70 -0.94 -15.00 6.68
N ASP A 71 -0.29 -15.88 7.44
CA ASP A 71 -0.65 -17.30 7.54
C ASP A 71 -1.60 -17.62 8.72
N TYR A 72 -2.15 -16.60 9.39
CA TYR A 72 -3.07 -16.81 10.50
C TYR A 72 -4.46 -17.22 10.00
N GLU A 73 -4.67 -18.53 9.84
CA GLU A 73 -5.87 -19.08 9.19
C GLU A 73 -7.19 -18.71 9.86
N LEU A 74 -7.17 -18.49 11.19
CA LEU A 74 -8.32 -17.98 11.93
C LEU A 74 -8.81 -16.65 11.35
N PHE A 75 -7.90 -15.70 11.11
CA PHE A 75 -8.25 -14.39 10.56
C PHE A 75 -8.52 -14.46 9.05
N GLN A 76 -7.93 -15.42 8.35
CA GLN A 76 -8.17 -15.57 6.92
C GLN A 76 -9.54 -16.16 6.61
N SER A 77 -10.02 -17.12 7.41
CA SER A 77 -11.17 -17.95 7.02
C SER A 77 -12.37 -17.89 7.96
N ASP A 78 -12.21 -17.47 9.22
CA ASP A 78 -13.34 -17.42 10.15
C ASP A 78 -14.25 -16.21 9.85
N PRO A 79 -15.54 -16.41 9.56
CA PRO A 79 -16.47 -15.32 9.21
C PRO A 79 -16.61 -14.24 10.29
N HIS A 80 -16.35 -14.56 11.56
CA HIS A 80 -16.45 -13.59 12.65
C HIS A 80 -15.20 -12.73 12.79
N TRP A 81 -14.06 -13.22 12.30
CA TRP A 81 -12.76 -12.56 12.43
C TRP A 81 -12.27 -11.92 11.14
N HIS A 82 -12.67 -12.44 9.98
CA HIS A 82 -12.12 -12.06 8.68
C HIS A 82 -12.25 -10.56 8.35
N ASP A 83 -13.34 -9.92 8.76
CA ASP A 83 -13.54 -8.49 8.52
C ASP A 83 -13.13 -7.60 9.71
N GLN A 84 -12.55 -8.19 10.77
CA GLN A 84 -11.95 -7.44 11.87
C GLN A 84 -10.50 -7.08 11.51
N LEU A 85 -10.32 -5.99 10.76
CA LEU A 85 -9.00 -5.55 10.30
C LEU A 85 -8.07 -5.18 11.46
N TRP A 86 -6.85 -5.71 11.41
CA TRP A 86 -5.81 -5.44 12.39
C TRP A 86 -4.79 -4.45 11.85
N PHE A 87 -4.41 -3.51 12.70
CA PHE A 87 -3.41 -2.50 12.38
C PHE A 87 -2.09 -2.85 13.06
N HIS A 88 -1.06 -3.04 12.25
CA HIS A 88 0.26 -3.45 12.68
C HIS A 88 1.28 -2.31 12.54
N GLU A 89 2.38 -2.42 13.26
CA GLU A 89 3.48 -1.46 13.23
C GLU A 89 4.12 -1.36 11.83
N TYR A 90 4.36 -2.51 11.18
CA TYR A 90 4.91 -2.62 9.84
C TYR A 90 4.48 -3.94 9.19
N PHE A 91 4.82 -4.12 7.90
CA PHE A 91 4.37 -5.26 7.11
C PHE A 91 5.55 -5.96 6.44
N HIS A 92 5.48 -7.29 6.30
CA HIS A 92 6.50 -8.07 5.63
C HIS A 92 6.63 -7.62 4.16
N GLY A 93 7.87 -7.40 3.68
CA GLY A 93 8.12 -6.83 2.35
C GLY A 93 7.63 -7.70 1.20
N ASP A 94 7.67 -9.02 1.35
CA ASP A 94 7.30 -9.96 0.29
C ASP A 94 5.83 -10.41 0.34
N THR A 95 5.24 -10.44 1.52
CA THR A 95 3.92 -11.08 1.75
C THR A 95 2.85 -10.11 2.24
N GLY A 96 3.23 -8.93 2.71
CA GLY A 96 2.30 -7.97 3.32
C GLY A 96 1.77 -8.38 4.69
N ALA A 97 2.29 -9.45 5.31
CA ALA A 97 1.89 -9.89 6.65
C ALA A 97 2.13 -8.79 7.70
N GLY A 98 1.15 -8.52 8.55
CA GLY A 98 1.27 -7.56 9.65
C GLY A 98 2.23 -8.06 10.74
N LEU A 99 3.16 -7.21 11.17
CA LEU A 99 4.23 -7.53 12.11
C LEU A 99 4.40 -6.44 13.18
N GLY A 100 5.12 -6.77 14.25
CA GLY A 100 5.35 -5.85 15.37
C GLY A 100 4.11 -5.66 16.24
N ALA A 101 4.02 -4.52 16.91
CA ALA A 101 2.87 -4.21 17.76
C ALA A 101 1.55 -4.20 16.95
N SER A 102 0.52 -4.86 17.48
CA SER A 102 -0.85 -4.83 16.95
C SER A 102 -1.69 -3.73 17.60
N HIS A 103 -2.87 -3.44 17.02
CA HIS A 103 -3.71 -2.28 17.35
C HIS A 103 -2.98 -0.93 17.23
N GLN A 104 -1.99 -0.88 16.33
CA GLN A 104 -1.27 0.33 15.95
C GLN A 104 -2.11 1.16 14.97
N THR A 105 -3.27 1.66 15.42
CA THR A 105 -4.05 2.68 14.70
C THR A 105 -3.40 4.07 14.77
N GLY A 106 -2.07 4.11 14.93
CA GLY A 106 -1.22 5.28 14.78
C GLY A 106 -0.98 5.56 13.29
N TRP A 107 0.28 5.48 12.86
CA TRP A 107 0.62 5.81 11.47
C TRP A 107 -0.01 4.86 10.44
N THR A 108 -0.35 3.62 10.81
CA THR A 108 -0.98 2.67 9.87
C THR A 108 -2.42 3.08 9.55
N GLY A 109 -3.02 3.94 10.38
CA GLY A 109 -4.29 4.63 10.07
C GLY A 109 -4.23 5.50 8.81
N LEU A 110 -3.05 5.85 8.31
CA LEU A 110 -2.87 6.54 7.02
C LEU A 110 -3.46 5.78 5.82
N VAL A 111 -3.74 4.48 5.95
CA VAL A 111 -4.50 3.75 4.91
C VAL A 111 -5.86 4.42 4.61
N ALA A 112 -6.48 5.07 5.59
CA ALA A 112 -7.70 5.84 5.36
C ALA A 112 -7.45 7.04 4.44
N ALA A 113 -6.32 7.74 4.61
CA ALA A 113 -5.91 8.81 3.70
C ALA A 113 -5.63 8.27 2.29
N CYS A 114 -4.97 7.11 2.17
CA CYS A 114 -4.78 6.44 0.87
C CYS A 114 -6.09 6.15 0.14
N LEU A 115 -7.16 5.82 0.89
CA LEU A 115 -8.49 5.56 0.33
C LEU A 115 -9.23 6.85 -0.06
N LEU A 116 -9.15 7.89 0.78
CA LEU A 116 -9.92 9.14 0.62
C LEU A 116 -9.25 10.16 -0.32
N HIS A 117 -7.92 10.14 -0.39
CA HIS A 117 -7.10 11.10 -1.12
C HIS A 117 -6.29 10.37 -2.19
N ARG A 118 -7.00 9.63 -3.03
CA ARG A 118 -6.34 9.02 -4.20
C ARG A 118 -5.77 10.14 -5.06
N PRO A 119 -4.51 10.02 -5.53
CA PRO A 119 -3.95 11.01 -6.44
C PRO A 119 -4.86 11.09 -7.66
N ASP A 120 -5.43 12.28 -7.88
CA ASP A 120 -6.35 12.51 -8.98
C ASP A 120 -5.65 12.16 -10.32
N PRO A 121 -6.37 11.52 -11.27
CA PRO A 121 -5.90 11.51 -12.64
C PRO A 121 -5.71 12.97 -13.06
N VAL A 122 -4.56 13.28 -13.65
CA VAL A 122 -4.34 14.60 -14.23
C VAL A 122 -5.36 14.77 -15.37
N GLU A 123 -6.18 15.82 -15.32
CA GLU A 123 -7.07 16.24 -16.42
C GLU A 123 -6.28 16.76 -17.63
#